data_AF-A0A355Q457-F1
#
_entry.id   AF-A0A355Q457-F1
#
_cell.length_a   1.000
_cell.length_b   1.000
_cell.length_c   1.000
_cell.angle_alpha   90.00
_cell.angle_beta   90.00
_cell.angle_gamma   90.00
#
_symmetry.space_group_name_H-M   'P 1'
#
loop_
_entity.id
_entity.type
_entity.pdbx_description
1 polymer ?
#
loop_
_entity_poly.entity_id
_entity_poly.type
_entity_poly.pdbx_seq_one_letter_code
_entity_poly.pdbx_strand_id
1 'polypeptide(L)'
;NFLRIIPWSEHLEDVPDIAYAHHEKMNGKGYPRKLSGDEIPLQSKMMTIADIYDALTAWDRPYKKAMPAERALKILGFEAKDNHIDPELLEIFIGARLYDLVKRPEVQH
;
A
#
# COMPACT_ATOMS: atom_id res chain seq x y z
N ASN A 1 -3.44 -9.43 -8.06
CA ASN A 1 -2.98 -9.10 -6.69
C ASN A 1 -1.51 -8.68 -6.79
N PHE A 2 -1.24 -7.38 -6.69
CA PHE A 2 0.09 -6.75 -6.74
C PHE A 2 1.10 -7.39 -5.79
N LEU A 3 0.65 -7.99 -4.68
CA LEU A 3 1.47 -8.73 -3.71
C LEU A 3 2.25 -9.91 -4.31
N ARG A 4 1.83 -10.45 -5.47
CA ARG A 4 2.53 -11.54 -6.18
C ARG A 4 3.66 -11.06 -7.10
N ILE A 5 3.77 -9.75 -7.33
CA ILE A 5 4.67 -9.16 -8.33
C ILE A 5 5.88 -8.48 -7.65
N ILE A 6 5.83 -8.30 -6.33
CA ILE A 6 6.94 -7.75 -5.57
C ILE A 6 8.01 -8.84 -5.40
N PRO A 7 9.27 -8.63 -5.85
CA PRO A 7 10.36 -9.57 -5.65
C PRO A 7 10.78 -9.56 -4.19
N TRP A 8 10.21 -10.50 -3.45
CA TRP A 8 10.46 -10.76 -2.04
C TRP A 8 11.86 -11.39 -1.86
N SER A 9 12.84 -10.63 -1.34
CA SER A 9 14.22 -11.08 -1.06
C SER A 9 14.28 -12.06 0.13
N GLU A 10 15.34 -12.88 0.25
CA GLU A 10 15.53 -13.92 1.29
C GLU A 10 15.36 -13.46 2.76
N HIS A 11 15.28 -12.17 3.06
CA HIS A 11 15.11 -11.61 4.41
C HIS A 11 13.62 -11.51 4.84
N LEU A 12 12.81 -12.48 4.46
CA LEU A 12 11.35 -12.45 4.58
C LEU A 12 10.79 -13.55 5.47
N GLU A 13 11.54 -13.87 6.53
CA GLU A 13 11.11 -14.79 7.59
C GLU A 13 9.81 -14.30 8.29
N ASP A 14 9.53 -12.99 8.26
CA ASP A 14 8.37 -12.36 8.91
C ASP A 14 7.18 -12.06 7.97
N VAL A 15 7.17 -12.59 6.73
CA VAL A 15 6.05 -12.37 5.77
C VAL A 15 4.67 -12.59 6.39
N PRO A 16 4.44 -13.61 7.24
CA PRO A 16 3.14 -13.79 7.88
C PRO A 16 2.75 -12.59 8.74
N ASP A 17 3.63 -12.08 9.61
CA ASP A 17 3.33 -10.91 10.45
C ASP A 17 3.20 -9.62 9.63
N ILE A 18 3.99 -9.50 8.56
CA ILE A 18 3.90 -8.36 7.63
C ILE A 18 2.52 -8.34 6.94
N ALA A 19 2.11 -9.49 6.38
CA ALA A 19 0.80 -9.71 5.77
C ALA A 19 -0.34 -9.62 6.77
N TYR A 20 -0.10 -9.92 8.05
CA TYR A 20 -1.12 -9.84 9.08
C TYR A 20 -1.38 -8.41 9.55
N ALA A 21 -0.34 -7.58 9.63
CA ALA A 21 -0.42 -6.23 10.20
C ALA A 21 -0.69 -5.11 9.18
N HIS A 22 -0.77 -5.37 7.87
CA HIS A 22 -1.01 -4.29 6.88
C HIS A 22 -2.44 -3.70 6.88
N HIS A 23 -3.36 -4.29 7.66
CA HIS A 23 -4.67 -3.70 7.97
C HIS A 23 -4.69 -2.93 9.30
N GLU A 24 -3.57 -2.91 10.02
CA GLU A 24 -3.38 -2.00 11.15
C GLU A 24 -3.32 -0.56 10.66
N LYS A 25 -3.66 0.38 11.55
CA LYS A 25 -3.69 1.80 11.25
C LYS A 25 -2.84 2.54 12.27
N MET A 26 -2.10 3.55 11.85
CA MET A 26 -1.24 4.33 12.75
C MET A 26 -1.99 4.89 13.98
N ASN A 27 -3.29 5.16 13.86
CA ASN A 27 -4.16 5.62 14.94
C ASN A 27 -4.76 4.51 15.84
N GLY A 28 -4.33 3.24 15.69
CA GLY A 28 -4.79 2.11 16.50
C GLY A 28 -6.21 1.63 16.21
N LYS A 29 -6.90 2.19 15.21
CA LYS A 29 -8.27 1.78 14.82
C LYS A 29 -8.28 0.67 13.77
N GLY A 30 -7.11 0.14 13.42
CA GLY A 30 -6.96 -0.97 12.50
C GLY A 30 -7.29 -2.31 13.15
N TYR A 31 -7.01 -3.38 12.43
CA TYR A 31 -7.22 -4.75 12.88
C TYR A 31 -6.09 -5.63 12.33
N PRO A 32 -5.83 -6.80 12.94
CA PRO A 32 -6.60 -7.45 14.01
C PRO A 32 -6.10 -7.22 15.44
N ARG A 33 -4.85 -6.80 15.64
CA ARG A 33 -4.22 -6.60 16.95
C ARG A 33 -4.37 -5.16 17.48
N LYS A 34 -4.83 -4.22 16.64
CA LYS A 34 -5.01 -2.79 16.97
C LYS A 34 -3.70 -2.10 17.34
N LEU A 35 -2.63 -2.46 16.63
CA LEU A 35 -1.32 -1.85 16.78
C LEU A 35 -1.39 -0.38 16.34
N SER A 36 -0.58 0.46 16.96
CA SER A 36 -0.52 1.90 16.68
C SER A 36 0.91 2.36 16.48
N GLY A 37 1.11 3.43 15.69
CA GLY A 37 2.41 4.07 15.51
C GLY A 37 3.56 3.09 15.26
N ASP A 38 4.51 3.05 16.19
CA ASP A 38 5.74 2.25 16.09
C ASP A 38 5.56 0.76 16.43
N GLU A 39 4.39 0.37 16.92
CA GLU A 39 4.06 -1.05 17.13
C GLU A 39 3.83 -1.79 15.81
N ILE A 40 3.52 -1.04 14.73
CA ILE A 40 3.32 -1.60 13.40
C ILE A 40 4.70 -1.79 12.74
N PRO A 41 5.06 -3.00 12.28
CA PRO A 41 6.31 -3.24 11.58
C PRO A 41 6.47 -2.31 10.37
N LEU A 42 7.67 -1.79 10.16
CA LEU A 42 7.98 -0.85 9.06
C LEU A 42 7.54 -1.39 7.70
N GLN A 43 7.78 -2.69 7.46
CA GLN A 43 7.40 -3.38 6.24
C GLN A 43 5.88 -3.44 6.06
N SER A 44 5.12 -3.62 7.14
CA SER A 44 3.65 -3.56 7.10
C SER A 44 3.16 -2.16 6.74
N LYS A 45 3.74 -1.11 7.33
CA LYS A 45 3.40 0.28 7.00
C LYS A 45 3.63 0.58 5.51
N MET A 46 4.77 0.17 4.96
CA MET A 46 5.06 0.30 3.52
C MET A 46 4.05 -0.48 2.66
N MET A 47 3.71 -1.71 3.07
CA MET A 47 2.78 -2.56 2.33
C MET A 47 1.36 -1.99 2.33
N THR A 48 0.88 -1.43 3.45
CA THR A 48 -0.45 -0.79 3.53
C THR A 48 -0.60 0.30 2.49
N ILE A 49 0.41 1.17 2.32
CA ILE A 49 0.38 2.25 1.33
C ILE A 49 0.27 1.68 -0.09
N ALA A 50 1.08 0.66 -0.40
CA ALA A 50 1.11 0.06 -1.73
C ALA A 50 -0.19 -0.71 -2.05
N ASP A 51 -0.78 -1.40 -1.07
CA ASP A 51 -2.04 -2.13 -1.22
C ASP A 51 -3.23 -1.18 -1.45
N ILE A 52 -3.33 -0.10 -0.68
CA ILE A 52 -4.36 0.93 -0.89
C ILE A 52 -4.23 1.53 -2.30
N TYR A 53 -3.00 1.84 -2.75
CA TYR A 53 -2.79 2.38 -4.09
C TYR A 53 -3.21 1.41 -5.19
N ASP A 54 -2.78 0.14 -5.13
CA ASP A 54 -3.17 -0.88 -6.12
C ASP A 54 -4.68 -1.09 -6.12
N ALA A 55 -5.32 -1.17 -4.95
CA ALA A 55 -6.77 -1.33 -4.84
C ALA A 55 -7.57 -0.16 -5.45
N LEU A 56 -7.06 1.07 -5.35
CA LEU A 56 -7.68 2.26 -5.94
C LEU A 56 -7.49 2.32 -7.47
N THR A 57 -6.31 1.92 -7.95
CA THR A 57 -5.91 2.03 -9.37
C THR A 57 -6.15 0.77 -10.19
N ALA A 58 -6.58 -0.33 -9.56
CA ALA A 58 -6.85 -1.60 -10.23
C ALA A 58 -7.85 -1.45 -11.39
N TRP A 59 -7.46 -1.96 -12.56
CA TRP A 59 -8.20 -1.87 -13.82
C TRP A 59 -9.00 -3.14 -14.16
N ASP A 60 -8.68 -4.26 -13.51
CA ASP A 60 -9.17 -5.61 -13.81
C ASP A 60 -10.57 -5.92 -13.27
N ARG A 61 -11.27 -4.90 -12.73
CA ARG A 61 -12.66 -5.02 -12.29
C ARG A 61 -13.59 -4.60 -13.43
N PRO A 62 -14.39 -5.51 -14.02
CA PRO A 62 -15.21 -5.25 -15.22
C PRO A 62 -16.16 -4.06 -15.11
N TYR A 63 -16.47 -3.64 -13.88
CA TYR A 63 -17.46 -2.62 -13.55
C TYR A 63 -16.85 -1.32 -13.00
N LYS A 64 -15.51 -1.19 -12.92
CA LYS A 64 -14.86 -0.02 -12.31
C LYS A 64 -13.69 0.44 -13.17
N LYS A 65 -13.81 1.65 -13.75
CA LYS A 65 -12.66 2.30 -14.39
C LYS A 65 -11.57 2.54 -13.34
N ALA A 66 -10.33 2.21 -13.70
CA ALA A 66 -9.16 2.49 -12.88
C ALA A 66 -9.14 3.96 -12.46
N MET A 67 -8.88 4.22 -11.18
CA MET A 67 -8.71 5.58 -10.68
C MET A 67 -7.40 6.17 -11.22
N PRO A 68 -7.38 7.42 -11.72
CA PRO A 68 -6.14 8.09 -12.07
C PRO A 68 -5.19 8.19 -10.87
N ALA A 69 -3.89 8.05 -11.11
CA ALA A 69 -2.85 8.09 -10.07
C ALA A 69 -2.99 9.33 -9.17
N GLU A 70 -3.17 10.52 -9.76
CA GLU A 70 -3.36 11.78 -9.01
C GLU A 70 -4.50 11.70 -7.98
N ARG A 71 -5.63 11.08 -8.35
CA ARG A 71 -6.78 10.93 -7.46
C ARG A 71 -6.49 9.89 -6.36
N ALA A 72 -5.77 8.82 -6.69
CA ALA A 72 -5.35 7.83 -5.69
C ALA A 72 -4.36 8.43 -4.68
N LEU A 73 -3.38 9.21 -5.14
CA LEU A 73 -2.43 9.93 -4.29
C LEU A 73 -3.13 10.94 -3.38
N LYS A 74 -4.18 11.62 -3.88
CA LYS A 74 -5.00 12.52 -3.05
C LYS A 74 -5.72 11.76 -1.94
N ILE A 75 -6.23 10.57 -2.20
CA ILE A 75 -6.87 9.71 -1.18
C ILE A 75 -5.85 9.29 -0.13
N LEU A 76 -4.67 8.83 -0.54
CA LEU A 76 -3.57 8.51 0.39
C LEU A 76 -3.19 9.72 1.25
N GLY A 77 -3.18 10.92 0.69
CA GLY A 77 -2.96 12.15 1.45
C GLY A 77 -4.01 12.40 2.54
N PHE A 78 -5.27 11.97 2.34
CA PHE A 78 -6.29 12.02 3.40
C PHE A 78 -6.07 10.91 4.43
N GLU A 79 -5.73 9.70 4.02
CA GLU A 79 -5.41 8.60 4.94
C GLU A 79 -4.22 8.95 5.87
N ALA A 80 -3.21 9.65 5.35
CA ALA A 80 -2.09 10.15 6.17
C ALA A 80 -2.55 11.22 7.17
N LYS A 81 -3.41 12.16 6.75
CA LYS A 81 -3.98 13.21 7.63
C LYS A 81 -4.83 12.62 8.76
N ASP A 82 -5.56 11.55 8.47
CA ASP A 82 -6.36 10.83 9.47
C ASP A 82 -5.52 9.89 10.34
N ASN A 83 -4.20 9.90 10.17
CA ASN A 83 -3.23 9.05 10.84
C ASN A 83 -3.57 7.55 10.66
N HIS A 84 -4.01 7.16 9.45
CA HIS A 84 -4.20 5.75 9.10
C HIS A 84 -2.91 5.12 8.57
N ILE A 85 -2.14 5.89 7.80
CA ILE A 85 -0.86 5.47 7.22
C ILE A 85 0.26 6.41 7.66
N ASP A 86 1.49 5.94 7.54
CA ASP A 86 2.68 6.69 7.90
C ASP A 86 2.96 7.82 6.87
N PRO A 87 2.97 9.10 7.27
CA PRO A 87 3.15 10.22 6.35
C PRO A 87 4.56 10.27 5.75
N GLU A 88 5.61 9.88 6.48
CA GLU A 88 6.99 9.91 5.99
C GLU A 88 7.19 8.86 4.90
N LEU A 89 6.62 7.66 5.09
CA LEU A 89 6.65 6.61 4.07
C LEU A 89 5.82 6.98 2.84
N LEU A 90 4.70 7.70 3.02
CA LEU A 90 3.92 8.21 1.90
C LEU A 90 4.73 9.23 1.08
N GLU A 91 5.47 10.12 1.73
CA GLU A 91 6.35 11.07 1.05
C GLU A 91 7.43 10.37 0.22
N ILE A 92 8.06 9.33 0.79
CA ILE A 92 9.05 8.51 0.06
C ILE A 92 8.39 7.82 -1.15
N PHE A 93 7.21 7.23 -0.97
CA PHE A 93 6.47 6.57 -2.05
C PHE A 93 6.16 7.51 -3.22
N ILE A 94 5.74 8.75 -2.90
CA ILE A 94 5.45 9.79 -3.89
C ILE A 94 6.73 10.32 -4.54
N GLY A 95 7.73 10.68 -3.73
CA GLY A 95 8.97 11.31 -4.18
C GLY A 95 9.81 10.40 -5.07
N ALA A 96 9.86 9.10 -4.74
CA ALA A 96 10.53 8.10 -5.57
C ALA A 96 9.67 7.63 -6.76
N ARG A 97 8.43 8.12 -6.89
CA ARG A 97 7.47 7.74 -7.94
C ARG A 97 7.30 6.22 -8.07
N LEU A 98 7.27 5.50 -6.96
CA LEU A 98 7.24 4.03 -6.97
C LEU A 98 5.99 3.48 -7.68
N TYR A 99 4.92 4.26 -7.70
CA TYR A 99 3.70 3.96 -8.44
C TYR A 99 3.87 3.89 -9.97
N ASP A 100 4.92 4.50 -10.53
CA ASP A 100 5.21 4.44 -11.97
C ASP A 100 5.99 3.17 -12.36
N LEU A 101 6.62 2.49 -11.39
CA LEU A 101 7.34 1.23 -11.64
C LEU A 101 6.38 0.07 -11.94
N VAL A 102 5.10 0.22 -11.60
CA VAL A 102 4.04 -0.78 -11.82
C VAL A 102 3.50 -0.72 -13.27
N LYS A 103 4.26 -0.19 -14.24
CA LYS A 103 3.90 -0.30 -15.67
C LYS A 103 3.72 -1.77 -16.01
N ARG A 104 2.46 -2.21 -16.04
CA ARG A 104 2.05 -3.59 -16.31
C ARG A 104 2.46 -3.91 -17.76
N PRO A 105 2.93 -5.14 -18.05
CA PRO A 105 3.28 -5.53 -19.42
C PRO A 105 2.09 -5.25 -20.34
N GLU A 106 2.36 -4.65 -21.50
CA GLU A 106 1.36 -4.49 -22.55
C GLU A 106 0.77 -5.87 -22.85
N VAL A 107 -0.54 -6.02 -22.62
CA VAL A 107 -1.23 -7.24 -23.02
C VAL A 107 -1.25 -7.21 -24.55
N GLN A 108 -0.35 -7.97 -25.17
CA GLN A 108 -0.36 -8.23 -26.60
C GLN A 108 -1.66 -8.99 -26.90
N HIS A 109 -2.57 -8.34 -27.62
CA HIS A 109 -3.81 -8.95 -28.12
C HIS A 109 -3.52 -10.07 -29.13
#